data_AF-A0A8H5GYV0-F1
#
_entry.id   AF-A0A8H5GYV0-F1
#
_cell.length_a   1.000
_cell.length_b   1.000
_cell.length_c   1.000
_cell.angle_alpha   90.00
_cell.angle_beta   90.00
_cell.angle_gamma   90.00
#
_symmetry.space_group_name_H-M   'P 1'
#
loop_
_entity.id
_entity.type
_entity.pdbx_description
1 polymer ?
#
loop_
_entity_poly.entity_id
_entity_poly.type
_entity_poly.pdbx_seq_one_letter_code
_entity_poly.pdbx_strand_id
1 'polypeptide(L)'
;MAAVATYSPDIAFASKHVVSEPDAVIANLQFLLENIEVFDIGEGEKGYILHPPKGTRFTGPMHYKISIGPLEIDLTVDLSTFSVSLKVILNIPIIGGVTIANVVGNLKDGINLKIGYPGVLGGIVGLKLDENSDVVLSWDFTALGKSFKGSKVLFHL
;
A
#
# COMPACT_ATOMS: atom_id res chain seq x y z
N MET A 1 64.24 27.41 10.22
CA MET A 1 63.41 26.21 9.93
C MET A 1 62.00 26.50 10.37
N ALA A 2 61.08 26.68 9.42
CA ALA A 2 59.64 26.79 9.65
C ALA A 2 58.96 25.99 8.54
N ALA A 3 58.16 25.00 8.91
CA ALA A 3 57.47 24.12 7.97
C ALA A 3 56.21 24.83 7.44
N VAL A 4 56.11 24.95 6.12
CA VAL A 4 54.91 25.42 5.42
C VAL A 4 53.96 24.23 5.28
N ALA A 5 52.83 24.27 5.99
CA ALA A 5 51.75 23.31 5.79
C ALA A 5 51.01 23.66 4.50
N THR A 6 51.17 22.84 3.47
CA THR A 6 50.37 22.92 2.24
C THR A 6 49.01 22.28 2.48
N TYR A 7 47.97 23.09 2.35
CA TYR A 7 46.56 22.73 2.36
C TYR A 7 46.24 21.89 1.11
N SER A 8 45.76 20.65 1.30
CA SER A 8 45.21 19.82 0.21
C SER A 8 43.72 19.65 0.47
N PRO A 9 42.82 20.30 -0.30
CA PRO A 9 41.41 20.02 -0.22
C PRO A 9 41.08 18.85 -1.17
N ASP A 10 41.33 17.62 -0.74
CA ASP A 10 40.65 16.47 -1.33
C ASP A 10 39.24 16.37 -0.72
N ILE A 11 38.36 17.27 -1.16
CA ILE A 11 36.93 17.02 -1.09
C ILE A 11 36.52 16.57 -2.50
N ALA A 12 36.72 15.29 -2.75
CA ALA A 12 35.99 14.60 -3.80
C ALA A 12 34.50 14.68 -3.44
N PHE A 13 33.82 15.71 -3.96
CA PHE A 13 32.38 15.70 -4.07
C PHE A 13 32.03 14.53 -4.98
N ALA A 14 31.69 13.39 -4.38
CA ALA A 14 31.08 12.27 -5.06
C ALA A 14 29.66 12.67 -5.48
N SER A 15 29.57 13.54 -6.48
CA SER A 15 28.35 13.83 -7.23
C SER A 15 28.07 12.67 -8.18
N LYS A 16 27.65 11.53 -7.64
CA LYS A 16 27.20 10.42 -8.49
C LYS A 16 26.28 9.41 -7.80
N HIS A 17 25.14 9.87 -7.28
CA HIS A 17 23.94 9.04 -7.44
C HIS A 17 23.35 9.31 -8.83
N VAL A 18 24.11 8.88 -9.84
CA VAL A 18 23.56 8.66 -11.18
C VAL A 18 22.53 7.56 -11.01
N VAL A 19 21.33 7.82 -11.55
CA VAL A 19 20.26 6.85 -11.82
C VAL A 19 20.89 5.49 -12.09
N SER A 20 20.90 4.63 -11.07
CA SER A 20 21.72 3.42 -11.06
C SER A 20 21.00 2.32 -11.82
N GLU A 21 20.89 2.49 -13.15
CA GLU A 21 20.26 1.60 -14.14
C GLU A 21 18.93 2.16 -14.67
N PRO A 22 18.95 2.90 -15.80
CA PRO A 22 17.72 3.34 -16.46
C PRO A 22 16.80 2.14 -16.79
N ASP A 23 17.37 0.97 -17.08
CA ASP A 23 16.61 -0.25 -17.34
C ASP A 23 15.82 -0.73 -16.12
N ALA A 24 16.38 -0.61 -14.91
CA ALA A 24 15.67 -0.94 -13.67
C ALA A 24 14.50 0.03 -13.42
N VAL A 25 14.71 1.32 -13.71
CA VAL A 25 13.64 2.33 -13.62
C VAL A 25 12.54 2.03 -14.64
N ILE A 26 12.90 1.73 -15.89
CA ILE A 26 11.95 1.38 -16.95
C ILE A 26 11.15 0.13 -16.57
N ALA A 27 11.82 -0.92 -16.09
CA ALA A 27 11.17 -2.16 -15.65
C ALA A 27 10.19 -1.91 -14.50
N ASN A 28 10.56 -1.08 -13.51
CA ASN A 28 9.67 -0.72 -12.41
C ASN A 28 8.45 0.08 -12.89
N LEU A 29 8.63 1.00 -13.83
CA LEU A 29 7.51 1.77 -14.41
C LEU A 29 6.58 0.87 -15.22
N GLN A 30 7.12 -0.03 -16.04
CA GLN A 30 6.33 -1.02 -16.79
C GLN A 30 5.54 -1.92 -15.83
N PHE A 31 6.19 -2.43 -14.77
CA PHE A 31 5.54 -3.21 -13.74
C PHE A 31 4.35 -2.45 -13.12
N LEU A 32 4.54 -1.19 -12.75
CA LEU A 32 3.46 -0.37 -12.19
C LEU A 32 2.31 -0.20 -13.18
N LEU A 33 2.61 0.10 -14.45
CA LEU A 33 1.58 0.30 -15.49
C LEU A 33 0.74 -0.96 -15.74
N GLU A 34 1.34 -2.15 -15.62
CA GLU A 34 0.65 -3.43 -15.89
C GLU A 34 -0.16 -3.96 -14.71
N ASN A 35 0.18 -3.55 -13.49
CA ASN A 35 -0.36 -4.11 -12.26
C ASN A 35 -1.16 -3.09 -11.43
N ILE A 36 -1.18 -1.81 -11.80
CA ILE A 36 -2.04 -0.82 -11.16
C ILE A 36 -3.44 -0.85 -11.77
N GLU A 37 -4.44 -0.90 -10.90
CA GLU A 37 -5.83 -0.66 -11.23
C GLU A 37 -6.27 0.65 -10.59
N VAL A 38 -6.95 1.48 -11.37
CA VAL A 38 -7.59 2.72 -10.89
C VAL A 38 -9.10 2.48 -10.85
N PHE A 39 -9.73 2.84 -9.73
CA PHE A 39 -11.17 2.68 -9.55
C PHE A 39 -11.78 3.95 -8.95
N ASP A 40 -13.08 4.13 -9.17
CA ASP A 40 -13.82 5.26 -8.61
C ASP A 40 -14.24 4.95 -7.16
N ILE A 41 -13.97 5.86 -6.23
CA ILE A 41 -14.35 5.72 -4.82
C ILE A 41 -15.50 6.66 -4.43
N GLY A 42 -16.11 7.34 -5.41
CA GLY A 42 -17.17 8.32 -5.24
C GLY A 42 -16.67 9.76 -5.31
N GLU A 43 -17.59 10.68 -5.62
CA GLU A 43 -17.35 12.14 -5.62
C GLU A 43 -16.18 12.61 -6.52
N GLY A 44 -15.84 11.82 -7.54
CA GLY A 44 -14.73 12.11 -8.47
C GLY A 44 -13.35 11.74 -7.93
N GLU A 45 -13.26 11.21 -6.71
CA GLU A 45 -12.02 10.70 -6.13
C GLU A 45 -11.68 9.32 -6.70
N LYS A 46 -10.38 9.01 -6.77
CA LYS A 46 -9.87 7.74 -7.30
C LYS A 46 -9.18 6.94 -6.22
N GLY A 47 -9.43 5.64 -6.23
CA GLY A 47 -8.67 4.65 -5.49
C GLY A 47 -7.72 3.91 -6.43
N TYR A 48 -6.70 3.28 -5.83
CA TYR A 48 -5.68 2.54 -6.54
C TYR A 48 -5.49 1.17 -5.92
N ILE A 49 -5.32 0.13 -6.73
CA ILE A 49 -4.87 -1.20 -6.29
C ILE A 49 -3.62 -1.53 -7.07
N LEU A 50 -2.53 -1.83 -6.38
CA LEU A 50 -1.39 -2.51 -6.96
C LEU A 50 -1.60 -4.01 -6.76
N HIS A 51 -1.86 -4.70 -7.87
CA HIS A 51 -2.00 -6.14 -7.93
C HIS A 51 -0.64 -6.84 -7.79
N PRO A 52 -0.61 -8.07 -7.25
CA PRO A 52 0.61 -8.88 -7.29
C PRO A 52 1.03 -9.16 -8.75
N PRO A 53 2.33 -9.36 -9.02
CA PRO A 53 2.83 -9.64 -10.36
C PRO A 53 2.09 -10.80 -11.03
N LYS A 54 1.57 -10.57 -12.23
CA LYS A 54 0.98 -11.64 -13.06
C LYS A 54 2.09 -12.53 -13.60
N GLY A 55 2.00 -13.84 -13.36
CA GLY A 55 2.87 -14.82 -14.03
C GLY A 55 3.95 -15.45 -13.15
N THR A 56 3.52 -16.34 -12.27
CA THR A 56 4.12 -17.66 -11.95
C THR A 56 3.03 -18.35 -11.14
N ARG A 57 2.96 -19.69 -11.15
CA ARG A 57 1.92 -20.42 -10.37
C ARG A 57 1.93 -19.89 -8.93
N PHE A 58 0.84 -19.23 -8.51
CA PHE A 58 0.70 -18.63 -7.18
C PHE A 58 0.86 -19.73 -6.13
N THR A 59 2.08 -19.90 -5.64
CA THR A 59 2.47 -20.90 -4.63
C THR A 59 2.90 -20.23 -3.33
N GLY A 60 2.78 -18.91 -3.26
CA GLY A 60 3.12 -18.11 -2.10
C GLY A 60 2.11 -16.98 -1.85
N PRO A 61 2.33 -16.20 -0.77
CA PRO A 61 1.43 -15.13 -0.39
C PRO A 61 1.30 -14.06 -1.49
N MET A 62 0.08 -13.63 -1.73
CA MET A 62 -0.23 -12.51 -2.63
C MET A 62 -0.24 -11.21 -1.83
N HIS A 63 0.47 -10.21 -2.32
CA HIS A 63 0.56 -8.91 -1.70
C HIS A 63 -0.18 -7.87 -2.54
N TYR A 64 -1.11 -7.16 -1.92
CA TYR A 64 -1.85 -6.06 -2.51
C TYR A 64 -1.53 -4.78 -1.73
N LYS A 65 -1.37 -3.67 -2.46
CA LYS A 65 -1.35 -2.33 -1.89
C LYS A 65 -2.57 -1.57 -2.40
N ILE A 66 -3.42 -1.12 -1.51
CA ILE A 66 -4.64 -0.40 -1.87
C ILE A 66 -4.58 1.01 -1.29
N SER A 67 -4.93 2.02 -2.08
CA SER A 67 -5.03 3.40 -1.64
C SER A 67 -6.46 3.91 -1.82
N ILE A 68 -7.05 4.46 -0.75
CA ILE A 68 -8.42 5.01 -0.72
C ILE A 68 -8.38 6.30 0.10
N GLY A 69 -8.45 7.44 -0.58
CA GLY A 69 -8.32 8.74 0.07
C GLY A 69 -7.00 8.84 0.87
N PRO A 70 -7.04 9.19 2.17
CA PRO A 70 -5.83 9.26 2.99
C PRO A 70 -5.39 7.90 3.55
N LEU A 71 -6.06 6.79 3.23
CA LEU A 71 -5.67 5.46 3.71
C LEU A 71 -4.85 4.69 2.68
N GLU A 72 -3.77 4.07 3.15
CA GLU A 72 -3.07 2.98 2.48
C GLU A 72 -3.33 1.68 3.24
N ILE A 73 -3.62 0.62 2.50
CA ILE A 73 -3.94 -0.70 3.02
C ILE A 73 -2.95 -1.67 2.40
N ASP A 74 -2.09 -2.24 3.23
CA ASP A 74 -1.22 -3.35 2.87
C ASP A 74 -1.95 -4.66 3.23
N LEU A 75 -2.29 -5.45 2.22
CA LEU A 75 -2.95 -6.73 2.37
C LEU A 75 -2.05 -7.85 1.88
N THR A 76 -1.89 -8.88 2.70
CA THR A 76 -1.22 -10.13 2.32
C THR A 76 -2.18 -11.29 2.49
N VAL A 77 -2.33 -12.13 1.47
CA VAL A 77 -3.20 -13.31 1.49
C VAL A 77 -2.41 -14.56 1.13
N ASP A 78 -2.42 -15.56 2.01
CA ASP A 78 -1.89 -16.89 1.74
C ASP A 78 -3.05 -17.88 1.57
N LEU A 79 -3.28 -18.31 0.34
CA LEU A 79 -4.37 -19.24 0.00
C LEU A 79 -4.12 -20.68 0.47
N SER A 80 -2.87 -21.05 0.77
CA SER A 80 -2.58 -22.40 1.27
C SER A 80 -3.12 -22.61 2.68
N THR A 81 -3.15 -21.54 3.48
CA THR A 81 -3.60 -21.52 4.88
C THR A 81 -4.87 -20.69 5.08
N PHE A 82 -5.33 -19.98 4.06
CA PHE A 82 -6.34 -18.91 4.14
C PHE A 82 -5.98 -17.80 5.13
N SER A 83 -4.69 -17.67 5.47
CA SER A 83 -4.20 -16.63 6.39
C SER A 83 -4.17 -15.28 5.69
N VAL A 84 -4.57 -14.25 6.42
CA VAL A 84 -4.57 -12.86 5.95
C VAL A 84 -3.83 -11.99 6.94
N SER A 85 -3.01 -11.08 6.44
CA SER A 85 -2.48 -9.95 7.18
C SER A 85 -2.98 -8.66 6.55
N LEU A 86 -3.61 -7.80 7.36
CA LEU A 86 -4.16 -6.52 6.94
C LEU A 86 -3.59 -5.41 7.82
N LYS A 87 -2.84 -4.50 7.19
CA LYS A 87 -2.28 -3.32 7.84
C LYS A 87 -2.87 -2.07 7.20
N VAL A 88 -3.35 -1.15 8.03
CA VAL A 88 -3.93 0.12 7.58
C VAL A 88 -3.06 1.26 8.07
N ILE A 89 -2.69 2.13 7.14
CA ILE A 89 -1.83 3.28 7.32
C ILE A 89 -2.64 4.53 6.95
N LEU A 90 -2.69 5.50 7.86
CA LEU A 90 -3.26 6.82 7.60
C LEU A 90 -2.14 7.77 7.19
N ASN A 91 -2.25 8.33 5.99
CA ASN A 91 -1.35 9.36 5.48
C ASN A 91 -1.89 10.74 5.87
N ILE A 92 -1.26 11.36 6.87
CA ILE A 92 -1.61 12.71 7.32
C ILE A 92 -0.65 13.70 6.66
N PRO A 93 -1.15 14.79 6.04
CA PRO A 93 -0.29 15.86 5.54
C PRO A 93 0.68 16.34 6.64
N ILE A 94 1.94 16.63 6.27
CA ILE A 94 3.02 17.12 7.16
C ILE A 94 3.59 16.06 8.11
N ILE A 95 2.76 15.18 8.69
CA ILE A 95 3.20 14.15 9.66
C ILE A 95 3.71 12.89 8.95
N GLY A 96 3.13 12.55 7.79
CA GLY A 96 3.44 11.33 7.05
C GLY A 96 2.51 10.17 7.41
N GLY A 97 2.93 8.95 7.05
CA GLY A 97 2.15 7.74 7.25
C GLY A 97 2.20 7.22 8.69
N VAL A 98 1.04 7.02 9.30
CA VAL A 98 0.88 6.45 10.64
C VAL A 98 0.14 5.12 10.53
N THR A 99 0.73 4.03 11.05
CA THR A 99 0.00 2.75 11.13
C THR A 99 -1.06 2.86 12.21
N ILE A 100 -2.33 2.75 11.82
CA ILE A 100 -3.48 2.91 12.72
C ILE A 100 -4.08 1.56 13.12
N ALA A 101 -3.84 0.52 12.33
CA ALA A 101 -4.32 -0.81 12.62
C ALA A 101 -3.47 -1.86 11.91
N ASN A 102 -3.29 -3.01 12.56
CA ASN A 102 -2.61 -4.17 12.02
C ASN A 102 -3.27 -5.42 12.61
N VAL A 103 -3.74 -6.32 11.75
CA VAL A 103 -4.43 -7.54 12.17
C VAL A 103 -4.02 -8.71 11.29
N VAL A 104 -3.89 -9.87 11.92
CA VAL A 104 -3.76 -11.16 11.25
C VAL A 104 -5.02 -11.96 11.54
N GLY A 105 -5.60 -12.56 10.51
CA GLY A 105 -6.86 -13.30 10.61
C GLY A 105 -6.98 -14.38 9.56
N ASN A 106 -8.16 -14.98 9.46
CA ASN A 106 -8.47 -15.98 8.45
C ASN A 106 -9.50 -15.42 7.45
N LEU A 107 -9.25 -15.63 6.16
CA LEU A 107 -10.13 -15.16 5.10
C LEU A 107 -11.54 -15.77 5.16
N LYS A 108 -11.66 -17.02 5.67
CA LYS A 108 -12.93 -17.74 5.80
C LYS A 108 -13.84 -17.14 6.88
N ASP A 109 -13.25 -16.62 7.95
CA ASP A 109 -13.99 -15.99 9.05
C ASP A 109 -14.31 -14.51 8.72
N GLY A 110 -13.54 -13.94 7.78
CA GLY A 110 -13.56 -12.51 7.48
C GLY A 110 -12.85 -11.69 8.56
N ILE A 111 -12.57 -10.44 8.22
CA ILE A 111 -11.90 -9.47 9.09
C ILE A 111 -12.72 -8.19 9.04
N ASN A 112 -13.10 -7.66 10.19
CA ASN A 112 -13.67 -6.32 10.32
C ASN A 112 -12.81 -5.52 11.29
N LEU A 113 -12.11 -4.53 10.76
CA LEU A 113 -11.14 -3.75 11.48
C LEU A 113 -11.69 -2.35 11.73
N LYS A 114 -11.98 -2.05 13.00
CA LYS A 114 -12.33 -0.69 13.41
C LYS A 114 -11.06 0.16 13.37
N ILE A 115 -11.10 1.23 12.60
CA ILE A 115 -10.00 2.18 12.43
C ILE A 115 -10.36 3.53 13.04
N GLY A 116 -9.36 4.21 13.58
CA GLY A 116 -9.56 5.53 14.16
C GLY A 116 -8.27 6.24 14.48
N TYR A 117 -8.28 7.55 14.29
CA TYR A 117 -7.23 8.46 14.74
C TYR A 117 -7.90 9.74 15.26
N PRO A 118 -7.66 10.15 16.53
CA PRO A 118 -8.39 11.23 17.17
C PRO A 118 -8.50 12.49 16.32
N GLY A 119 -9.73 12.97 16.11
CA GLY A 119 -10.03 14.20 15.37
C GLY A 119 -9.83 14.13 13.85
N VAL A 120 -9.28 13.03 13.30
CA VAL A 120 -8.89 12.93 11.89
C VAL A 120 -9.62 11.80 11.17
N LEU A 121 -9.79 10.64 11.82
CA LEU A 121 -10.29 9.42 11.20
C LEU A 121 -11.20 8.63 12.14
N GLY A 122 -12.27 8.07 11.60
CA GLY A 122 -13.06 7.02 12.24
C GLY A 122 -13.82 6.19 11.22
N GLY A 123 -13.87 4.87 11.43
CA GLY A 123 -14.62 3.98 10.53
C GLY A 123 -14.23 2.51 10.66
N ILE A 124 -14.53 1.77 9.60
CA ILE A 124 -14.29 0.33 9.50
C ILE A 124 -13.72 0.00 8.11
N VAL A 125 -12.72 -0.88 8.10
CA VAL A 125 -12.25 -1.57 6.90
C VAL A 125 -12.52 -3.06 7.09
N GLY A 126 -13.18 -3.68 6.12
CA GLY A 126 -13.56 -5.08 6.17
C GLY A 126 -12.97 -5.87 5.01
N LEU A 127 -12.58 -7.11 5.25
CA LEU A 127 -12.19 -8.08 4.23
C LEU A 127 -13.00 -9.35 4.44
N LYS A 128 -13.61 -9.88 3.38
CA LYS A 128 -14.36 -11.14 3.46
C LYS A 128 -14.22 -11.95 2.18
N LEU A 129 -14.39 -13.26 2.31
CA LEU A 129 -14.75 -14.13 1.21
C LEU A 129 -16.28 -14.13 1.07
N ASP A 130 -16.81 -13.80 -0.09
CA ASP A 130 -18.25 -13.84 -0.33
C ASP A 130 -18.73 -15.23 -0.83
N GLU A 131 -20.04 -15.34 -1.06
CA GLU A 131 -20.68 -16.60 -1.51
C GLU A 131 -20.23 -17.03 -2.91
N ASN A 132 -19.73 -16.10 -3.74
CA ASN A 132 -19.20 -16.37 -5.07
C ASN A 132 -17.72 -16.72 -5.04
N SER A 133 -17.12 -16.90 -3.86
CA SER A 133 -15.68 -17.09 -3.70
C SER A 133 -14.84 -15.87 -4.13
N ASP A 134 -15.43 -14.67 -4.07
CA ASP A 134 -14.72 -13.42 -4.29
C ASP A 134 -14.12 -12.89 -2.99
N VAL A 135 -12.86 -12.47 -3.05
CA VAL A 135 -12.22 -11.75 -1.95
C VAL A 135 -12.55 -10.27 -2.08
N VAL A 136 -13.39 -9.79 -1.16
CA VAL A 136 -13.96 -8.43 -1.20
C VAL A 136 -13.39 -7.59 -0.07
N LEU A 137 -12.74 -6.48 -0.45
CA LEU A 137 -12.39 -5.40 0.45
C LEU A 137 -13.56 -4.42 0.52
N SER A 138 -13.95 -4.01 1.72
CA SER A 138 -15.00 -3.03 1.99
C SER A 138 -14.49 -1.95 2.90
N TRP A 139 -14.99 -0.73 2.73
CA TRP A 139 -14.62 0.41 3.54
C TRP A 139 -15.84 1.28 3.82
N ASP A 140 -15.92 1.76 5.05
CA ASP A 140 -16.88 2.78 5.48
C ASP A 140 -16.20 3.62 6.57
N PHE A 141 -15.66 4.76 6.18
CA PHE A 141 -14.93 5.63 7.09
C PHE A 141 -15.06 7.11 6.75
N THR A 142 -14.88 7.95 7.75
CA THR A 142 -14.74 9.40 7.58
C THR A 142 -13.30 9.79 7.90
N ALA A 143 -12.65 10.53 7.00
CA ALA A 143 -11.32 11.07 7.20
C ALA A 143 -11.23 12.51 6.72
N LEU A 144 -10.60 13.39 7.50
CA LEU A 144 -10.38 14.80 7.15
C LEU A 144 -11.68 15.53 6.72
N GLY A 145 -12.80 15.17 7.34
CA GLY A 145 -14.12 15.74 7.04
C GLY A 145 -14.82 15.19 5.79
N LYS A 146 -14.24 14.23 5.09
CA LYS A 146 -14.85 13.52 3.94
C LYS A 146 -15.24 12.09 4.31
N SER A 147 -16.35 11.61 3.77
CA SER A 147 -16.81 10.23 3.96
C SER A 147 -16.48 9.38 2.74
N PHE A 148 -15.98 8.17 3.00
CA PHE A 148 -15.58 7.19 2.00
C PHE A 148 -16.33 5.90 2.27
N LYS A 149 -17.10 5.44 1.29
CA LYS A 149 -17.87 4.21 1.41
C LYS A 149 -17.87 3.43 0.11
N GLY A 150 -17.60 2.14 0.19
CA GLY A 150 -17.60 1.29 -0.98
C GLY A 150 -17.03 -0.10 -0.72
N SER A 151 -16.90 -0.85 -1.80
CA SER A 151 -16.29 -2.17 -1.79
C SER A 151 -15.67 -2.48 -3.14
N LYS A 152 -14.68 -3.38 -3.15
CA LYS A 152 -13.99 -3.81 -4.35
C LYS A 152 -13.63 -5.29 -4.25
N VAL A 153 -13.95 -6.05 -5.29
CA VAL A 153 -13.42 -7.40 -5.49
C VAL A 153 -11.94 -7.27 -5.84
N LEU A 154 -11.09 -7.94 -5.06
CA LEU A 154 -9.65 -7.95 -5.30
C LEU A 154 -9.26 -9.07 -6.26
N PHE A 155 -9.84 -10.26 -6.07
CA PHE A 155 -9.69 -11.42 -6.94
C PHE A 155 -10.74 -12.49 -6.61
N HIS A 156 -10.91 -13.42 -7.54
CA HIS A 156 -11.75 -14.62 -7.42
C HIS A 156 -10.86 -15.83 -7.11
N LEU A 157 -11.33 -16.74 -6.23
CA LEU A 157 -10.63 -17.99 -5.89
C LEU A 157 -10.79 -19.10 -6.93
#